data_AF-A0A4S8MD41-F1
#
_entry.id   AF-A0A4S8MD41-F1
#
_cell.length_a   1.000
_cell.length_b   1.000
_cell.length_c   1.000
_cell.angle_alpha   90.00
_cell.angle_beta   90.00
_cell.angle_gamma   90.00
#
_symmetry.space_group_name_H-M   'P 1'
#
loop_
_entity.id
_entity.type
_entity.pdbx_description
1 polymer ?
#
loop_
_entity_poly.entity_id
_entity_poly.type
_entity_poly.pdbx_seq_one_letter_code
_entity_poly.pdbx_strand_id
1 'polypeptide(L)'
;MSRVCSEDIFAMIDALEIPQTIKTPSRFCFDAVEAFCLTLARFRSAGDQSDLCRLYRCSQSAISEIVNYITLYIDERWKHLLDFDHDHLLHPDNIVKYAAAIHQAGAPVDTIWSFLDCTLRRICRPSVFQRQAYNGHKKYHALKFQALMLPNGLIGHLIGPFEGQRNDNLLLAESGLLEKCAQYAKRPGTTDETPAVDRYFQIYGDSAYAISPLILSPFTGERSNIEQKWNNAMGAVRIEVEHGFGFVTKIWPFLNAGWKMELYRSPVGSYYRAGVILSNAVSCVCPNQTSLAFGCPPPTLTEYFHD
;
A
#
# COMPACT_ATOMS: atom_id res chain seq x y z
N MET A 1 -15.56 7.94 11.92
CA MET A 1 -15.23 7.21 10.67
C MET A 1 -16.53 6.88 10.00
N SER A 2 -16.78 7.50 8.84
CA SER A 2 -17.91 7.06 8.01
C SER A 2 -17.66 5.59 7.64
N ARG A 3 -18.71 4.75 7.71
CA ARG A 3 -18.62 3.33 7.41
C ARG A 3 -18.97 3.16 5.94
N VAL A 4 -18.23 2.32 5.23
CA VAL A 4 -18.60 1.84 3.88
C VAL A 4 -20.02 1.29 3.97
N CYS A 5 -20.94 1.89 3.21
CA CYS A 5 -22.34 1.51 3.14
C CYS A 5 -22.59 0.55 1.96
N SER A 6 -23.84 0.12 1.77
CA SER A 6 -24.18 -0.77 0.66
C SER A 6 -23.96 -0.12 -0.71
N GLU A 7 -24.27 1.16 -0.86
CA GLU A 7 -24.08 1.90 -2.12
C GLU A 7 -22.60 1.95 -2.50
N ASP A 8 -21.73 2.16 -1.52
CA ASP A 8 -20.28 2.13 -1.70
C ASP A 8 -19.79 0.76 -2.17
N ILE A 9 -20.37 -0.33 -1.66
CA ILE A 9 -20.02 -1.70 -2.09
C ILE A 9 -20.38 -1.90 -3.56
N PHE A 10 -21.55 -1.45 -4.01
CA PHE A 10 -21.93 -1.54 -5.41
C PHE A 10 -21.01 -0.69 -6.30
N ALA A 11 -20.71 0.55 -5.89
CA ALA A 11 -19.78 1.40 -6.62
C ALA A 11 -18.37 0.78 -6.72
N MET A 12 -17.90 0.13 -5.67
CA MET A 12 -16.62 -0.60 -5.70
C MET A 12 -16.67 -1.82 -6.62
N ILE A 13 -17.77 -2.58 -6.66
CA ILE A 13 -17.95 -3.73 -7.57
C ILE A 13 -17.85 -3.27 -9.02
N ASP A 14 -18.54 -2.18 -9.35
CA ASP A 14 -18.56 -1.60 -10.69
C ASP A 14 -17.17 -1.08 -11.07
N ALA A 15 -16.52 -0.30 -10.19
CA ALA A 15 -15.19 0.26 -10.45
C ALA A 15 -14.09 -0.79 -10.53
N LEU A 16 -14.19 -1.87 -9.75
CA LEU A 16 -13.26 -3.01 -9.81
C LEU A 16 -13.52 -3.94 -10.99
N GLU A 17 -14.60 -3.72 -11.75
CA GLU A 17 -15.05 -4.55 -12.88
C GLU A 17 -15.28 -6.03 -12.50
N ILE A 18 -15.75 -6.29 -11.27
CA ILE A 18 -15.92 -7.67 -10.79
C ILE A 18 -16.87 -8.44 -11.73
N PRO A 19 -16.50 -9.64 -12.22
CA PRO A 19 -17.34 -10.40 -13.14
C PRO A 19 -18.71 -10.71 -12.56
N GLN A 20 -19.76 -10.44 -13.36
CA GLN A 20 -21.17 -10.63 -12.96
C GLN A 20 -21.51 -12.07 -12.55
N THR A 21 -20.81 -13.05 -13.11
CA THR A 21 -20.97 -14.46 -12.75
C THR A 21 -19.61 -15.12 -12.68
N ILE A 22 -19.33 -15.75 -11.54
CA ILE A 22 -18.07 -16.42 -11.27
C ILE A 22 -18.34 -17.89 -11.00
N LYS A 23 -17.63 -18.74 -11.74
CA LYS A 23 -17.67 -20.19 -11.54
C LYS A 23 -16.31 -20.69 -11.08
N THR A 24 -16.27 -21.29 -9.90
CA THR A 24 -15.02 -21.78 -9.31
C THR A 24 -14.62 -23.17 -9.87
N PRO A 25 -13.38 -23.65 -9.66
CA PRO A 25 -12.96 -24.99 -10.09
C PRO A 25 -13.85 -26.12 -9.57
N SER A 26 -14.34 -26.02 -8.33
CA SER A 26 -15.30 -26.98 -7.75
C SER A 26 -16.74 -26.75 -8.19
N ARG A 27 -16.97 -25.92 -9.22
CA ARG A 27 -18.26 -25.61 -9.86
C ARG A 27 -19.25 -24.87 -8.98
N PHE A 28 -18.81 -24.22 -7.90
CA PHE A 28 -19.63 -23.25 -7.19
C PHE A 28 -19.87 -22.05 -8.10
N CYS A 29 -21.07 -21.48 -8.05
CA CYS A 29 -21.45 -20.30 -8.81
C CYS A 29 -21.79 -19.17 -7.84
N PHE A 30 -21.25 -17.99 -8.11
CA PHE A 30 -21.49 -16.78 -7.34
C PHE A 30 -21.84 -15.64 -8.29
N ASP A 31 -22.73 -14.75 -7.86
CA ASP A 31 -22.82 -13.43 -8.49
C ASP A 31 -21.70 -12.50 -7.96
N ALA A 32 -21.52 -11.35 -8.64
CA ALA A 32 -20.47 -10.40 -8.27
C ALA A 32 -20.59 -9.90 -6.81
N VAL A 33 -21.82 -9.66 -6.34
CA VAL A 33 -22.09 -9.11 -5.01
C VAL A 33 -21.74 -10.13 -3.94
N GLU A 34 -22.21 -11.37 -4.09
CA GLU A 34 -21.93 -12.48 -3.18
C GLU A 34 -20.42 -12.76 -3.12
N ALA A 35 -19.77 -12.86 -4.29
CA ALA A 35 -18.34 -13.12 -4.38
C ALA A 35 -17.50 -12.03 -3.69
N PHE A 36 -17.83 -10.76 -3.97
CA PHE A 36 -17.13 -9.62 -3.39
C PHE A 36 -17.39 -9.50 -1.89
N CYS A 37 -18.64 -9.64 -1.45
CA CYS A 37 -19.00 -9.56 -0.03
C CYS A 37 -18.39 -10.69 0.80
N LEU A 38 -18.35 -11.93 0.29
CA LEU A 38 -17.64 -13.04 0.94
C LEU A 38 -16.14 -12.76 1.04
N THR A 39 -15.55 -12.15 0.02
CA THR A 39 -14.14 -11.73 0.04
C THR A 39 -13.88 -10.65 1.08
N LEU A 40 -14.70 -9.60 1.13
CA LEU A 40 -14.62 -8.57 2.16
C LEU A 40 -14.82 -9.15 3.56
N ALA A 41 -15.80 -10.03 3.75
CA ALA A 41 -16.06 -10.70 5.01
C ALA A 41 -14.84 -11.54 5.47
N ARG A 42 -14.17 -12.22 4.52
CA ARG A 42 -12.93 -12.92 4.80
C ARG A 42 -11.82 -11.96 5.20
N PHE A 43 -11.59 -10.89 4.44
CA PHE A 43 -10.53 -9.92 4.74
C PHE A 43 -10.75 -9.20 6.07
N ARG A 44 -12.02 -8.98 6.46
CA ARG A 44 -12.45 -8.39 7.73
C ARG A 44 -12.32 -9.34 8.93
N SER A 45 -12.05 -10.63 8.70
CA SER A 45 -11.98 -11.64 9.76
C SER A 45 -10.61 -12.32 9.83
N ALA A 46 -9.90 -12.13 10.96
CA ALA A 46 -8.76 -12.97 11.33
C ALA A 46 -9.18 -14.33 11.90
N GLY A 47 -10.49 -14.54 12.11
CA GLY A 47 -11.10 -15.72 12.71
C GLY A 47 -11.08 -16.94 11.78
N ASP A 48 -11.59 -18.06 12.29
CA ASP A 48 -11.69 -19.28 11.50
C ASP A 48 -12.66 -19.10 10.33
N GLN A 49 -12.34 -19.72 9.21
CA GLN A 49 -13.23 -19.78 8.08
C GLN A 49 -14.53 -20.53 8.42
N SER A 50 -14.49 -21.45 9.40
CA SER A 50 -15.69 -22.12 9.92
C SER A 50 -16.76 -21.15 10.43
N ASP A 51 -16.39 -19.99 10.97
CA ASP A 51 -17.33 -18.94 11.37
C ASP A 51 -18.04 -18.34 10.16
N LEU A 52 -17.29 -18.09 9.06
CA LEU A 52 -17.85 -17.61 7.80
C LEU A 52 -18.76 -18.68 7.16
N CYS A 53 -18.37 -19.95 7.24
CA CYS A 53 -19.21 -21.05 6.75
C CYS A 53 -20.58 -21.09 7.44
N ARG A 54 -20.60 -20.89 8.77
CA ARG A 54 -21.85 -20.84 9.55
C ARG A 54 -22.69 -19.61 9.22
N LEU A 55 -22.04 -18.45 9.12
CA LEU A 55 -22.72 -17.17 8.90
C LEU A 55 -23.34 -17.09 7.50
N TYR A 56 -22.59 -17.48 6.48
CA TYR A 56 -23.01 -17.36 5.08
C TYR A 56 -23.55 -18.67 4.50
N ARG A 57 -23.65 -19.73 5.31
CA ARG A 57 -24.13 -21.07 4.90
C ARG A 57 -23.43 -21.61 3.65
N CYS A 58 -22.15 -21.30 3.52
CA CYS A 58 -21.32 -21.66 2.39
C CYS A 58 -20.23 -22.65 2.84
N SER A 59 -19.83 -23.57 1.96
CA SER A 59 -18.80 -24.56 2.31
C SER A 59 -17.43 -23.88 2.41
N GLN A 60 -16.52 -24.49 3.17
CA GLN A 60 -15.16 -23.95 3.33
C GLN A 60 -14.42 -23.89 1.98
N SER A 61 -14.58 -24.90 1.12
CA SER A 61 -13.96 -24.91 -0.21
C SER A 61 -14.51 -23.77 -1.08
N ALA A 62 -15.83 -23.57 -1.08
CA ALA A 62 -16.48 -22.52 -1.83
C ALA A 62 -15.99 -21.12 -1.42
N ILE A 63 -15.93 -20.83 -0.11
CA ILE A 63 -15.38 -19.56 0.41
C ILE A 63 -13.90 -19.42 0.04
N SER A 64 -13.09 -20.48 0.17
CA SER A 64 -11.65 -20.41 -0.12
C SER A 64 -11.41 -20.12 -1.60
N GLU A 65 -12.12 -20.81 -2.49
CA GLU A 65 -12.00 -20.65 -3.93
C GLU A 65 -12.44 -19.26 -4.39
N ILE A 66 -13.56 -18.74 -3.88
CA ILE A 66 -14.05 -17.42 -4.31
C ILE A 66 -13.18 -16.27 -3.80
N VAL A 67 -12.70 -16.36 -2.55
CA VAL A 67 -11.76 -15.37 -1.99
C VAL A 67 -10.48 -15.34 -2.80
N ASN A 68 -9.93 -16.51 -3.16
CA ASN A 68 -8.72 -16.60 -3.96
C ASN A 68 -8.95 -16.06 -5.38
N TYR A 69 -10.08 -16.40 -5.99
CA TYR A 69 -10.45 -15.91 -7.32
C TYR A 69 -10.50 -14.37 -7.34
N ILE A 70 -11.29 -13.76 -6.44
CA ILE A 70 -11.43 -12.30 -6.39
C ILE A 70 -10.10 -11.62 -6.05
N THR A 71 -9.33 -12.17 -5.11
CA THR A 71 -8.00 -11.64 -4.76
C THR A 71 -7.09 -11.61 -6.00
N LEU A 72 -6.97 -12.74 -6.70
CA LEU A 72 -6.09 -12.86 -7.86
C LEU A 72 -6.58 -12.00 -9.02
N TYR A 73 -7.90 -11.92 -9.21
CA TYR A 73 -8.51 -11.04 -10.21
C TYR A 73 -8.15 -9.58 -9.95
N ILE A 74 -8.39 -9.07 -8.73
CA ILE A 74 -8.09 -7.67 -8.37
C ILE A 74 -6.60 -7.39 -8.52
N ASP A 75 -5.77 -8.27 -8.00
CA ASP A 75 -4.32 -8.13 -8.06
C ASP A 75 -3.82 -8.08 -9.52
N GLU A 76 -4.26 -8.99 -10.38
CA GLU A 76 -3.80 -9.03 -11.76
C GLU A 76 -4.34 -7.86 -12.59
N ARG A 77 -5.64 -7.51 -12.41
CA ARG A 77 -6.33 -6.45 -13.17
C ARG A 77 -5.84 -5.06 -12.82
N TRP A 78 -5.48 -4.82 -11.55
CA TRP A 78 -5.25 -3.47 -11.01
C TRP A 78 -3.86 -3.27 -10.39
N LYS A 79 -2.92 -4.22 -10.55
CA LYS A 79 -1.53 -4.05 -10.07
C LYS A 79 -0.81 -2.87 -10.70
N HIS A 80 -1.16 -2.46 -11.93
CA HIS A 80 -0.52 -1.32 -12.61
C HIS A 80 -0.74 0.00 -11.85
N LEU A 81 -1.88 0.14 -11.15
CA LEU A 81 -2.15 1.29 -10.28
C LEU A 81 -1.18 1.40 -9.10
N LEU A 82 -0.50 0.30 -8.75
CA LEU A 82 0.52 0.26 -7.71
C LEU A 82 1.94 0.36 -8.26
N ASP A 83 2.12 0.54 -9.57
CA ASP A 83 3.43 0.60 -10.22
C ASP A 83 3.82 2.03 -10.64
N PHE A 84 3.61 3.00 -9.74
CA PHE A 84 3.88 4.41 -10.00
C PHE A 84 3.10 4.94 -11.22
N ASP A 85 1.80 5.10 -11.04
CA ASP A 85 0.90 5.62 -12.06
C ASP A 85 1.17 7.12 -12.31
N HIS A 86 2.12 7.40 -13.20
CA HIS A 86 2.62 8.74 -13.53
C HIS A 86 1.68 9.52 -14.45
N ASP A 87 0.68 8.89 -15.04
CA ASP A 87 -0.30 9.56 -15.91
C ASP A 87 -1.48 10.10 -15.09
N HIS A 88 -1.81 9.48 -13.94
CA HIS A 88 -2.89 9.94 -13.07
C HIS A 88 -2.43 10.20 -11.63
N LEU A 89 -2.38 9.19 -10.77
CA LEU A 89 -2.22 9.38 -9.31
C LEU A 89 -0.92 10.10 -8.93
N LEU A 90 0.17 9.80 -9.63
CA LEU A 90 1.51 10.36 -9.48
C LEU A 90 1.90 11.26 -10.65
N HIS A 91 0.92 11.83 -11.35
CA HIS A 91 1.17 12.88 -12.33
C HIS A 91 2.00 14.02 -11.71
N PRO A 92 2.97 14.62 -12.44
CA PRO A 92 3.82 15.69 -11.90
C PRO A 92 3.05 16.82 -11.21
N ASP A 93 1.90 17.21 -11.75
CA ASP A 93 1.03 18.22 -11.13
C ASP A 93 0.47 17.79 -9.77
N ASN A 94 0.19 16.50 -9.58
CA ASN A 94 -0.26 15.96 -8.31
C ASN A 94 0.90 15.87 -7.31
N ILE A 95 2.12 15.54 -7.77
CA ILE A 95 3.33 15.57 -6.93
C ILE A 95 3.56 16.96 -6.33
N VAL A 96 3.37 18.04 -7.12
CA VAL A 96 3.45 19.42 -6.62
C VAL A 96 2.41 19.67 -5.50
N LYS A 97 1.16 19.23 -5.69
CA LYS A 97 0.10 19.37 -4.68
C LYS A 97 0.42 18.59 -3.40
N TYR A 98 0.96 17.38 -3.54
CA TYR A 98 1.35 16.54 -2.42
C TYR A 98 2.48 17.19 -1.61
N ALA A 99 3.49 17.72 -2.28
CA ALA A 99 4.59 18.43 -1.63
C ALA A 99 4.08 19.66 -0.85
N ALA A 100 3.19 20.45 -1.48
CA ALA A 100 2.57 21.59 -0.82
C ALA A 100 1.74 21.19 0.41
N ALA A 101 0.95 20.11 0.33
CA ALA A 101 0.15 19.62 1.45
C ALA A 101 1.02 19.17 2.63
N ILE A 102 2.12 18.45 2.36
CA ILE A 102 3.08 18.00 3.36
C ILE A 102 3.78 19.20 4.04
N HIS A 103 4.17 20.20 3.25
CA HIS A 103 4.77 21.43 3.78
C HIS A 103 3.79 22.21 4.66
N GLN A 104 2.54 22.37 4.21
CA GLN A 104 1.48 23.04 4.99
C GLN A 104 1.17 22.31 6.29
N ALA A 105 1.33 20.99 6.35
CA ALA A 105 1.20 20.19 7.57
C ALA A 105 2.38 20.34 8.55
N GLY A 106 3.41 21.13 8.21
CA GLY A 106 4.51 21.48 9.11
C GLY A 106 5.86 20.84 8.75
N ALA A 107 6.01 20.25 7.56
CA ALA A 107 7.32 19.78 7.13
C ALA A 107 8.28 20.97 6.92
N PRO A 108 9.51 20.93 7.44
CA PRO A 108 10.49 22.03 7.35
C PRO A 108 11.04 22.28 5.93
N VAL A 109 10.65 21.46 4.94
CA VAL A 109 11.04 21.58 3.54
C VAL A 109 9.81 21.43 2.66
N ASP A 110 9.82 22.07 1.50
CA ASP A 110 8.74 22.06 0.50
C ASP A 110 8.97 21.03 -0.62
N THR A 111 10.03 20.24 -0.53
CA THR A 111 10.41 19.25 -1.54
C THR A 111 9.84 17.86 -1.30
N ILE A 112 9.36 17.55 -0.09
CA ILE A 112 8.91 16.20 0.26
C ILE A 112 7.48 15.96 -0.19
N TRP A 113 7.27 15.00 -1.10
CA TRP A 113 5.96 14.73 -1.68
C TRP A 113 5.33 13.38 -1.28
N SER A 114 6.13 12.46 -0.74
CA SER A 114 5.64 11.15 -0.27
C SER A 114 6.62 10.51 0.70
N PHE A 115 6.18 9.40 1.30
CA PHE A 115 6.90 8.70 2.35
C PHE A 115 7.15 7.25 1.96
N LEU A 116 8.42 6.84 2.05
CA LEU A 116 8.89 5.51 1.70
C LEU A 116 9.04 4.66 2.97
N ASP A 117 8.37 3.52 2.99
CA ASP A 117 8.54 2.54 4.07
C ASP A 117 8.52 1.11 3.54
N CYS A 118 9.15 0.22 4.30
CA CYS A 118 9.13 -1.21 4.08
C CYS A 118 8.29 -1.90 5.14
N THR A 119 7.40 -2.80 4.70
CA THR A 119 6.49 -3.52 5.59
C THR A 119 6.70 -5.01 5.50
N LEU A 120 6.67 -5.67 6.66
CA LEU A 120 6.78 -7.12 6.78
C LEU A 120 5.40 -7.72 7.03
N ARG A 121 5.02 -8.68 6.18
CA ARG A 121 3.82 -9.51 6.34
C ARG A 121 4.22 -10.87 6.86
N ARG A 122 3.90 -11.13 8.14
CA ARG A 122 4.22 -12.39 8.81
C ARG A 122 3.52 -13.56 8.11
N ILE A 123 4.24 -14.66 7.96
CA ILE A 123 3.74 -15.90 7.35
C ILE A 123 3.99 -17.12 8.24
N CYS A 124 3.35 -18.23 7.91
CA CYS A 124 3.71 -19.54 8.42
C CYS A 124 5.14 -19.89 8.03
N ARG A 125 5.81 -20.72 8.83
CA ARG A 125 7.12 -21.28 8.47
C ARG A 125 6.97 -22.09 7.18
N PRO A 126 7.55 -21.68 6.05
CA PRO A 126 7.39 -22.43 4.81
C PRO A 126 8.32 -23.65 4.82
N SER A 127 7.91 -24.72 4.14
CA SER A 127 8.71 -25.94 3.98
C SER A 127 9.84 -25.76 2.96
N VAL A 128 9.63 -24.91 1.95
CA VAL A 128 10.59 -24.57 0.90
C VAL A 128 11.05 -23.12 1.11
N PHE A 129 12.33 -22.83 0.82
CA PHE A 129 12.93 -21.50 0.95
C PHE A 129 12.79 -20.85 2.35
N GLN A 130 12.68 -21.68 3.40
CA GLN A 130 12.51 -21.25 4.79
C GLN A 130 13.52 -20.19 5.24
N ARG A 131 14.81 -20.38 4.92
CA ARG A 131 15.87 -19.46 5.35
C ARG A 131 15.68 -18.07 4.75
N GLN A 132 15.26 -18.00 3.48
CA GLN A 132 15.07 -16.75 2.77
C GLN A 132 13.90 -15.95 3.35
N ALA A 133 12.81 -16.63 3.69
CA ALA A 133 11.65 -16.01 4.32
C ALA A 133 11.90 -15.60 5.79
N TYR A 134 12.91 -16.13 6.46
CA TYR A 134 13.16 -15.85 7.87
C TYR A 134 13.85 -14.50 8.06
N ASN A 135 13.21 -13.57 8.78
CA ASN A 135 13.83 -12.31 9.16
C ASN A 135 14.56 -12.47 10.50
N GLY A 136 15.90 -12.43 10.48
CA GLY A 136 16.73 -12.63 11.67
C GLY A 136 16.54 -11.57 12.76
N HIS A 137 16.21 -10.33 12.38
CA HIS A 137 15.99 -9.23 13.32
C HIS A 137 14.63 -9.35 14.02
N LYS A 138 13.56 -9.63 13.28
CA LYS A 138 12.20 -9.77 13.80
C LYS A 138 11.88 -11.17 14.36
N LYS A 139 12.72 -12.16 14.07
CA LYS A 139 12.63 -13.55 14.55
C LYS A 139 11.36 -14.30 14.12
N TYR A 140 10.85 -14.01 12.92
CA TYR A 140 9.74 -14.74 12.30
C TYR A 140 9.90 -14.82 10.78
N HIS A 141 9.13 -15.71 10.14
CA HIS A 141 9.01 -15.78 8.68
C HIS A 141 8.08 -14.69 8.15
N ALA A 142 8.50 -14.00 7.09
CA ALA A 142 7.71 -12.94 6.47
C ALA A 142 8.01 -12.76 4.99
N LEU A 143 7.04 -12.14 4.32
CA LEU A 143 7.24 -11.46 3.05
C LEU A 143 7.46 -9.98 3.30
N LYS A 144 8.28 -9.35 2.48
CA LYS A 144 8.60 -7.93 2.57
C LYS A 144 8.03 -7.18 1.38
N PHE A 145 7.53 -5.98 1.61
CA PHE A 145 7.04 -5.08 0.58
C PHE A 145 7.62 -3.69 0.82
N GLN A 146 7.84 -2.93 -0.23
CA GLN A 146 8.19 -1.52 -0.16
C GLN A 146 7.03 -0.71 -0.74
N ALA A 147 6.67 0.37 -0.07
CA ALA A 147 5.52 1.17 -0.43
C ALA A 147 5.79 2.68 -0.32
N LEU A 148 5.16 3.45 -1.22
CA LEU A 148 5.02 4.90 -1.10
C LEU A 148 3.64 5.27 -0.60
N MET A 149 3.58 5.90 0.56
CA MET A 149 2.37 6.52 1.09
C MET A 149 2.29 7.98 0.66
N LEU A 150 1.14 8.36 0.12
CA LEU A 150 0.84 9.70 -0.35
C LEU A 150 0.05 10.49 0.70
N PRO A 151 0.14 11.83 0.72
CA PRO A 151 -0.62 12.65 1.67
C PRO A 151 -2.13 12.59 1.43
N ASN A 152 -2.58 12.16 0.25
CA ASN A 152 -4.00 11.88 -0.01
C ASN A 152 -4.49 10.56 0.60
N GLY A 153 -3.63 9.86 1.36
CA GLY A 153 -3.96 8.64 2.07
C GLY A 153 -3.92 7.36 1.22
N LEU A 154 -3.54 7.45 -0.05
CA LEU A 154 -3.38 6.28 -0.91
C LEU A 154 -1.94 5.76 -0.90
N ILE A 155 -1.78 4.45 -1.14
CA ILE A 155 -0.48 3.88 -1.50
C ILE A 155 -0.34 4.00 -3.02
N GLY A 156 0.55 4.87 -3.49
CA GLY A 156 0.76 5.15 -4.92
C GLY A 156 1.82 4.30 -5.60
N HIS A 157 2.62 3.58 -4.81
CA HIS A 157 3.56 2.58 -5.31
C HIS A 157 3.69 1.46 -4.28
N LEU A 158 3.62 0.21 -4.71
CA LEU A 158 3.84 -0.97 -3.87
C LEU A 158 4.55 -2.05 -4.67
N ILE A 159 5.75 -2.42 -4.24
CA ILE A 159 6.48 -3.54 -4.82
C ILE A 159 6.67 -4.69 -3.82
N GLY A 160 6.59 -5.91 -4.33
CA GLY A 160 6.75 -7.16 -3.60
C GLY A 160 5.74 -8.22 -4.04
N PRO A 161 5.72 -9.39 -3.39
CA PRO A 161 6.50 -9.72 -2.20
C PRO A 161 7.97 -10.03 -2.52
N PHE A 162 8.85 -9.60 -1.62
CA PHE A 162 10.24 -10.04 -1.52
C PHE A 162 10.43 -10.96 -0.32
N GLU A 163 11.54 -11.67 -0.28
CA GLU A 163 11.92 -12.51 0.85
C GLU A 163 12.23 -11.65 2.09
N GLY A 164 11.71 -12.06 3.25
CA GLY A 164 11.74 -11.28 4.48
C GLY A 164 13.13 -10.86 4.98
N GLN A 165 14.20 -11.53 4.57
CA GLN A 165 15.57 -11.21 4.96
C GLN A 165 16.21 -10.05 4.16
N ARG A 166 15.63 -9.64 3.02
CA ARG A 166 16.26 -8.65 2.13
C ARG A 166 16.34 -7.26 2.79
N ASN A 167 17.42 -6.54 2.51
CA ASN A 167 17.66 -5.16 2.98
C ASN A 167 16.73 -4.18 2.24
N ASP A 168 16.26 -3.14 2.94
CA ASP A 168 15.43 -2.06 2.39
C ASP A 168 16.07 -1.36 1.18
N ASN A 169 17.38 -1.11 1.22
CA ASN A 169 18.09 -0.49 0.10
C ASN A 169 18.15 -1.40 -1.14
N LEU A 170 18.17 -2.72 -0.95
CA LEU A 170 18.12 -3.66 -2.07
C LEU A 170 16.74 -3.66 -2.72
N LEU A 171 15.67 -3.60 -1.91
CA LEU A 171 14.30 -3.46 -2.42
C LEU A 171 14.13 -2.16 -3.20
N LEU A 172 14.67 -1.06 -2.70
CA LEU A 172 14.66 0.23 -3.38
C LEU A 172 15.34 0.16 -4.75
N ALA A 173 16.53 -0.44 -4.83
CA ALA A 173 17.22 -0.61 -6.10
C ALA A 173 16.44 -1.51 -7.08
N GLU A 174 15.87 -2.62 -6.60
CA GLU A 174 15.09 -3.54 -7.43
C GLU A 174 13.74 -2.96 -7.88
N SER A 175 13.23 -1.95 -7.17
CA SER A 175 11.95 -1.32 -7.49
C SER A 175 11.96 -0.42 -8.71
N GLY A 176 13.14 0.06 -9.13
CA GLY A 176 13.22 1.11 -10.16
C GLY A 176 12.57 2.44 -9.73
N LEU A 177 12.23 2.60 -8.44
CA LEU A 177 11.45 3.73 -7.96
C LEU A 177 12.18 5.06 -8.13
N LEU A 178 13.50 5.07 -7.93
CA LEU A 178 14.28 6.30 -8.05
C LEU A 178 14.44 6.76 -9.49
N GLU A 179 14.51 5.83 -10.44
CA GLU A 179 14.50 6.10 -11.86
C GLU A 179 13.17 6.75 -12.26
N LYS A 180 12.05 6.21 -11.78
CA LYS A 180 10.71 6.80 -11.96
C LYS A 180 10.61 8.19 -11.33
N CYS A 181 11.10 8.38 -10.10
CA CYS A 181 11.17 9.69 -9.46
C CYS A 181 12.03 10.68 -10.25
N ALA A 182 13.20 10.27 -10.75
CA ALA A 182 14.07 11.14 -11.56
C ALA A 182 13.40 11.56 -12.87
N GLN A 183 12.54 10.71 -13.42
CA GLN A 183 11.82 11.01 -14.66
C GLN A 183 10.64 11.97 -14.41
N TYR A 184 9.83 11.69 -13.39
CA TYR A 184 8.51 12.32 -13.23
C TYR A 184 8.39 13.31 -12.05
N ALA A 185 9.21 13.19 -11.00
CA ALA A 185 9.17 14.06 -9.82
C ALA A 185 10.11 15.28 -9.95
N LYS A 186 10.15 15.92 -11.13
CA LYS A 186 10.95 17.12 -11.38
C LYS A 186 10.26 18.37 -10.85
N ARG A 187 11.03 19.32 -10.31
CA ARG A 187 10.49 20.61 -9.88
C ARG A 187 10.20 21.49 -11.10
N PRO A 188 9.10 22.27 -11.08
CA PRO A 188 8.78 23.18 -12.17
C PRO A 188 9.92 24.16 -12.46
N GLY A 189 10.21 24.39 -13.75
CA GLY A 189 11.23 25.35 -14.18
C GLY A 189 12.68 24.86 -14.07
N THR A 190 12.90 23.58 -13.74
CA THR A 190 14.24 23.00 -13.70
C THR A 190 14.68 22.42 -15.04
N THR A 191 15.98 22.43 -15.28
CA THR A 191 16.62 21.95 -16.52
C THR A 191 17.73 20.95 -16.21
N ASP A 192 18.33 20.36 -17.23
CA ASP A 192 19.44 19.42 -17.05
C ASP A 192 20.74 20.09 -16.56
N GLU A 193 20.82 21.42 -16.60
CA GLU A 193 21.88 22.22 -16.01
C GLU A 193 21.62 22.56 -14.54
N THR A 194 20.37 22.43 -14.06
CA THR A 194 20.03 22.69 -12.65
C THR A 194 20.72 21.67 -11.74
N PRO A 195 21.40 22.07 -10.65
CA PRO A 195 22.00 21.13 -9.71
C PRO A 195 21.01 20.04 -9.28
N ALA A 196 21.45 18.79 -9.24
CA ALA A 196 20.55 17.65 -8.99
C ALA A 196 19.75 17.81 -7.68
N VAL A 197 20.38 18.40 -6.65
CA VAL A 197 19.76 18.67 -5.34
C VAL A 197 18.56 19.62 -5.40
N ASP A 198 18.52 20.50 -6.40
CA ASP A 198 17.45 21.49 -6.59
C ASP A 198 16.46 21.08 -7.68
N ARG A 199 16.77 20.01 -8.44
CA ARG A 199 16.03 19.58 -9.63
C ARG A 199 14.75 18.80 -9.31
N TYR A 200 14.74 18.07 -8.20
CA TYR A 200 13.71 17.08 -7.92
C TYR A 200 12.91 17.37 -6.66
N PHE A 201 11.64 16.96 -6.66
CA PHE A 201 10.94 16.65 -5.44
C PHE A 201 11.49 15.33 -4.87
N GLN A 202 11.48 15.21 -3.55
CA GLN A 202 12.11 14.14 -2.80
C GLN A 202 11.08 13.28 -2.08
N ILE A 203 11.38 11.99 -1.92
CA ILE A 203 10.64 11.11 -1.02
C ILE A 203 11.33 11.08 0.34
N TYR A 204 10.56 10.93 1.41
CA TYR A 204 11.10 10.80 2.77
C TYR A 204 11.14 9.36 3.21
N GLY A 205 12.35 8.83 3.43
CA GLY A 205 12.58 7.49 3.96
C GLY A 205 12.93 7.49 5.46
N ASP A 206 12.97 6.31 6.06
CA ASP A 206 13.64 6.11 7.34
C ASP A 206 15.17 6.30 7.26
N SER A 207 15.81 6.26 8.43
CA SER A 207 17.25 6.44 8.54
C SER A 207 18.09 5.31 7.91
N ALA A 208 17.47 4.21 7.48
CA ALA A 208 18.17 3.15 6.78
C ALA A 208 18.38 3.50 5.29
N TYR A 209 17.62 4.44 4.73
CA TYR A 209 17.80 4.90 3.36
C TYR A 209 18.90 5.96 3.25
N ALA A 210 19.76 5.78 2.24
CA ALA A 210 20.82 6.72 1.92
C ALA A 210 20.24 8.03 1.34
N ILE A 211 20.74 9.16 1.83
CA ILE A 211 20.38 10.48 1.30
C ILE A 211 20.89 10.60 -0.14
N SER A 212 20.03 11.10 -1.02
CA SER A 212 20.33 11.38 -2.42
C SER A 212 19.53 12.59 -2.88
N PRO A 213 19.75 13.12 -4.11
CA PRO A 213 18.90 14.18 -4.65
C PRO A 213 17.40 13.85 -4.66
N LEU A 214 17.02 12.57 -4.60
CA LEU A 214 15.64 12.08 -4.65
C LEU A 214 15.11 11.58 -3.31
N ILE A 215 15.97 11.32 -2.31
CA ILE A 215 15.58 10.80 -1.00
C ILE A 215 16.17 11.66 0.12
N LEU A 216 15.31 12.09 1.04
CA LEU A 216 15.73 12.56 2.36
C LEU A 216 15.43 11.53 3.44
N SER A 217 16.25 11.54 4.49
CA SER A 217 16.07 10.71 5.68
C SER A 217 16.42 11.51 6.94
N PRO A 218 15.97 11.08 8.15
CA PRO A 218 16.28 11.77 9.39
C PRO A 218 17.79 11.87 9.65
N PHE A 219 18.23 12.98 10.26
CA PHE A 219 19.60 13.08 10.77
C PHE A 219 19.85 12.01 11.84
N THR A 220 21.01 11.35 11.80
CA THR A 220 21.40 10.27 12.73
C THR A 220 22.67 10.62 13.51
N GLY A 221 22.95 9.92 14.62
CA GLY A 221 24.14 10.18 15.45
C GLY A 221 23.98 11.35 16.42
N GLU A 222 25.08 12.03 16.73
CA GLU A 222 25.07 13.27 17.50
C GLU A 222 24.45 14.40 16.66
N ARG A 223 23.42 15.05 17.22
CA ARG A 223 22.61 16.04 16.51
C ARG A 223 22.77 17.39 17.17
N SER A 224 22.97 18.41 16.35
CA SER A 224 22.78 19.79 16.76
C SER A 224 21.32 20.06 17.14
N ASN A 225 21.08 21.15 17.88
CA ASN A 225 19.73 21.59 18.22
C ASN A 225 18.85 21.86 16.97
N ILE A 226 19.47 22.24 15.84
CA ILE A 226 18.76 22.52 14.58
C ILE A 226 18.31 21.20 13.95
N GLU A 227 19.21 20.22 13.83
CA GLU A 227 18.89 18.89 13.29
C GLU A 227 17.85 18.17 14.14
N GLN A 228 17.91 18.32 15.47
CA GLN A 228 16.90 17.75 16.36
C GLN A 228 15.52 18.39 16.14
N LYS A 229 15.44 19.72 15.98
CA LYS A 229 14.19 20.40 15.65
C LYS A 229 13.65 19.97 14.30
N TRP A 230 14.52 19.84 13.30
CA TRP A 230 14.15 19.36 11.97
C TRP A 230 13.59 17.93 12.02
N ASN A 231 14.28 17.01 12.71
CA ASN A 231 13.82 15.64 12.89
C ASN A 231 12.49 15.57 13.64
N ASN A 232 12.28 16.43 14.65
CA ASN A 232 11.00 16.48 15.38
C ASN A 232 9.85 16.94 14.46
N ALA A 233 10.10 17.95 13.62
CA ALA A 233 9.11 18.44 12.67
C ALA A 233 8.77 17.38 11.61
N MET A 234 9.78 16.78 10.98
CA MET A 234 9.57 15.67 10.03
C MET A 234 8.94 14.44 10.68
N GLY A 235 9.30 14.14 11.94
CA GLY A 235 8.73 13.05 12.71
C GLY A 235 7.24 13.25 12.98
N ALA A 236 6.82 14.47 13.31
CA ALA A 236 5.40 14.80 13.51
C ALA A 236 4.58 14.56 12.24
N VAL A 237 5.09 14.99 11.09
CA VAL A 237 4.42 14.79 9.80
C VAL A 237 4.40 13.30 9.40
N ARG A 238 5.51 12.58 9.64
CA ARG A 238 5.62 11.15 9.36
C ARG A 238 4.64 10.30 10.18
N ILE A 239 4.30 10.69 11.41
CA ILE A 239 3.32 9.95 12.23
C ILE A 239 1.96 9.85 11.51
N GLU A 240 1.52 10.92 10.83
CA GLU A 240 0.23 10.91 10.11
C GLU A 240 0.21 9.96 8.91
N VAL A 241 1.39 9.61 8.41
CA VAL A 241 1.59 8.68 7.30
C VAL A 241 1.70 7.24 7.80
N GLU A 242 2.34 7.04 8.96
CA GLU A 242 2.37 5.73 9.64
C GLU A 242 0.95 5.24 9.95
N HIS A 243 0.02 6.17 10.25
CA HIS A 243 -1.42 5.87 10.32
C HIS A 243 -1.96 5.28 9.01
N GLY A 244 -1.54 5.80 7.85
CA GLY A 244 -1.91 5.30 6.52
C GLY A 244 -1.38 3.88 6.26
N PHE A 245 -0.13 3.60 6.61
CA PHE A 245 0.42 2.24 6.48
C PHE A 245 -0.30 1.25 7.42
N GLY A 246 -0.62 1.70 8.64
CA GLY A 246 -1.43 0.95 9.60
C GLY A 246 -2.85 0.68 9.12
N PHE A 247 -3.43 1.59 8.33
CA PHE A 247 -4.82 1.54 7.85
C PHE A 247 -5.15 0.23 7.14
N VAL A 248 -4.32 -0.21 6.18
CA VAL A 248 -4.52 -1.46 5.41
C VAL A 248 -4.78 -2.64 6.34
N THR A 249 -3.93 -2.79 7.36
CA THR A 249 -4.00 -3.94 8.27
C THR A 249 -5.08 -3.78 9.34
N LYS A 250 -5.44 -2.54 9.68
CA LYS A 250 -6.55 -2.22 10.57
C LYS A 250 -7.89 -2.55 9.93
N ILE A 251 -8.05 -2.25 8.64
CA ILE A 251 -9.29 -2.55 7.94
C ILE A 251 -9.36 -4.01 7.48
N TRP A 252 -8.23 -4.67 7.24
CA TRP A 252 -8.17 -6.09 6.85
C TRP A 252 -7.39 -6.95 7.87
N PRO A 253 -7.98 -7.31 9.03
CA PRO A 253 -7.34 -8.15 10.03
C PRO A 253 -6.82 -9.50 9.51
N PHE A 254 -7.43 -10.04 8.45
CA PHE A 254 -6.95 -11.25 7.79
C PHE A 254 -5.48 -11.13 7.37
N LEU A 255 -5.05 -9.97 6.89
CA LEU A 255 -3.67 -9.72 6.45
C LEU A 255 -2.64 -9.75 7.59
N ASN A 256 -3.09 -9.64 8.85
CA ASN A 256 -2.26 -9.81 10.04
C ASN A 256 -2.32 -11.22 10.64
N ALA A 257 -3.19 -12.09 10.14
CA ALA A 257 -3.32 -13.47 10.60
C ALA A 257 -2.20 -14.36 10.03
N GLY A 258 -0.95 -14.06 10.37
CA GLY A 258 0.23 -14.70 9.79
C GLY A 258 0.28 -16.23 9.97
N TRP A 259 -0.44 -16.78 10.96
CA TRP A 259 -0.62 -18.22 11.17
C TRP A 259 -1.57 -18.89 10.14
N LYS A 260 -2.15 -18.10 9.22
CA LYS A 260 -2.98 -18.56 8.09
C LYS A 260 -2.30 -18.32 6.75
N MET A 261 -1.17 -17.62 6.74
CA MET A 261 -0.48 -17.22 5.52
C MET A 261 0.54 -18.30 5.15
N GLU A 262 0.06 -19.32 4.44
CA GLU A 262 0.86 -20.46 3.99
C GLU A 262 1.34 -20.26 2.55
N LEU A 263 2.65 -20.00 2.38
CA LEU A 263 3.27 -19.97 1.06
C LEU A 263 3.09 -21.31 0.33
N TYR A 264 2.95 -21.23 -0.99
CA TYR A 264 2.72 -22.39 -1.89
C TYR A 264 1.39 -23.12 -1.70
N ARG A 265 0.55 -22.68 -0.77
CA ARG A 265 -0.83 -23.17 -0.58
C ARG A 265 -1.87 -22.10 -0.78
N SER A 266 -1.48 -20.83 -0.61
CA SER A 266 -2.33 -19.67 -0.80
C SER A 266 -1.55 -18.55 -1.47
N PRO A 267 -2.20 -17.64 -2.22
CA PRO A 267 -1.57 -16.53 -2.89
C PRO A 267 -1.25 -15.39 -1.91
N VAL A 268 -0.38 -15.66 -0.92
CA VAL A 268 -0.09 -14.74 0.20
C VAL A 268 0.36 -13.35 -0.27
N GLY A 269 1.19 -13.28 -1.30
CA GLY A 269 1.62 -12.02 -1.89
C GLY A 269 0.45 -11.20 -2.43
N SER A 270 -0.41 -11.84 -3.22
CA SER A 270 -1.61 -11.24 -3.80
C SER A 270 -2.63 -10.81 -2.76
N TYR A 271 -2.77 -11.51 -1.63
CA TYR A 271 -3.65 -11.05 -0.54
C TYR A 271 -3.27 -9.65 -0.07
N TYR A 272 -1.96 -9.37 0.08
CA TYR A 272 -1.54 -8.06 0.53
C TYR A 272 -1.72 -6.99 -0.56
N ARG A 273 -1.36 -7.28 -1.81
CA ARG A 273 -1.53 -6.32 -2.92
C ARG A 273 -3.00 -6.00 -3.19
N ALA A 274 -3.86 -7.01 -3.28
CA ALA A 274 -5.31 -6.82 -3.37
C ALA A 274 -5.86 -6.08 -2.15
N GLY A 275 -5.35 -6.38 -0.95
CA GLY A 275 -5.68 -5.64 0.27
C GLY A 275 -5.32 -4.16 0.19
N VAL A 276 -4.19 -3.80 -0.43
CA VAL A 276 -3.80 -2.40 -0.68
C VAL A 276 -4.74 -1.75 -1.69
N ILE A 277 -5.04 -2.39 -2.83
CA ILE A 277 -5.99 -1.87 -3.83
C ILE A 277 -7.36 -1.63 -3.20
N LEU A 278 -7.87 -2.58 -2.41
CA LEU A 278 -9.12 -2.44 -1.66
C LEU A 278 -9.05 -1.32 -0.62
N SER A 279 -7.89 -1.10 0.01
CA SER A 279 -7.72 0.01 0.96
C SER A 279 -7.72 1.37 0.26
N ASN A 280 -7.11 1.44 -0.93
CA ASN A 280 -7.15 2.64 -1.76
C ASN A 280 -8.59 2.93 -2.21
N ALA A 281 -9.31 1.92 -2.69
CA ALA A 281 -10.73 2.03 -3.06
C ALA A 281 -11.60 2.52 -1.89
N VAL A 282 -11.44 1.93 -0.70
CA VAL A 282 -12.14 2.39 0.51
C VAL A 282 -11.79 3.85 0.83
N SER A 283 -10.53 4.26 0.64
CA SER A 283 -10.11 5.64 0.89
C SER A 283 -10.71 6.62 -0.13
N CYS A 284 -10.86 6.22 -1.40
CA CYS A 284 -11.52 7.02 -2.44
C CYS A 284 -12.99 7.32 -2.10
N VAL A 285 -13.67 6.38 -1.43
CA VAL A 285 -15.06 6.55 -0.98
C VAL A 285 -15.15 7.28 0.36
N CYS A 286 -14.30 6.91 1.31
CA CYS A 286 -14.24 7.48 2.64
C CYS A 286 -12.81 7.93 2.94
N PRO A 287 -12.52 9.25 2.86
CA PRO A 287 -11.21 9.80 3.19
C PRO A 287 -10.69 9.27 4.54
N ASN A 288 -9.47 8.76 4.54
CA ASN A 288 -8.84 8.18 5.71
C ASN A 288 -8.13 9.26 6.56
N GLN A 289 -7.62 8.88 7.74
CA GLN A 289 -7.00 9.82 8.67
C GLN A 289 -5.84 10.59 8.06
N THR A 290 -5.01 9.94 7.23
CA THR A 290 -3.87 10.58 6.54
C THR A 290 -4.37 11.69 5.61
N SER A 291 -5.33 11.40 4.73
CA SER A 291 -5.92 12.39 3.82
C SER A 291 -6.50 13.61 4.55
N LEU A 292 -7.15 13.38 5.69
CA LEU A 292 -7.75 14.43 6.53
C LEU A 292 -6.67 15.26 7.24
N ALA A 293 -5.63 14.62 7.76
CA ALA A 293 -4.53 15.30 8.45
C ALA A 293 -3.75 16.24 7.52
N PHE A 294 -3.53 15.81 6.27
CA PHE A 294 -2.86 16.61 5.24
C PHE A 294 -3.78 17.58 4.49
N GLY A 295 -5.10 17.52 4.72
CA GLY A 295 -6.06 18.30 3.94
C GLY A 295 -6.02 17.98 2.44
N CYS A 296 -5.62 16.75 2.08
CA CYS A 296 -5.41 16.31 0.71
C CYS A 296 -6.42 15.20 0.40
N PRO A 297 -7.52 15.47 -0.33
CA PRO A 297 -8.52 14.45 -0.60
C PRO A 297 -8.01 13.42 -1.63
N PRO A 298 -8.38 12.14 -1.49
CA PRO A 298 -8.13 11.15 -2.53
C PRO A 298 -8.99 11.42 -3.77
N PRO A 299 -8.60 10.87 -4.94
CA PRO A 299 -9.48 10.84 -6.12
C PRO A 299 -10.78 10.05 -5.83
N THR A 300 -11.77 10.24 -6.69
CA THR A 300 -12.96 9.40 -6.72
C THR A 300 -12.62 7.97 -7.18
N LEU A 301 -13.50 7.00 -6.94
CA LEU A 301 -13.32 5.62 -7.40
C LEU A 301 -13.09 5.54 -8.91
N THR A 302 -13.85 6.30 -9.70
CA THR A 302 -13.78 6.32 -11.16
C THR A 302 -12.51 6.98 -11.70
N GLU A 303 -11.92 7.92 -10.96
CA GLU A 303 -10.63 8.50 -11.31
C GLU A 303 -9.48 7.56 -10.95
N TYR A 304 -9.60 6.82 -9.84
CA TYR A 304 -8.56 5.89 -9.39
C TYR A 304 -8.51 4.61 -10.24
N PHE A 305 -9.64 4.00 -10.57
CA PHE A 305 -9.70 2.79 -11.39
C PHE A 305 -9.78 3.14 -12.88
N HIS A 306 -8.62 3.09 -13.54
CA HIS A 306 -8.45 3.34 -14.98
C HIS A 306 -7.50 2.30 -15.61
N ASP A 307 -7.55 2.20 -16.94
CA ASP A 307 -6.67 1.36 -17.76
C ASP A 307 -5.31 1.99 -18.04
#